data_AF-A0A973XL21-F1
#
_entry.id   AF-A0A973XL21-F1
#
_cell.length_a   1.000
_cell.length_b   1.000
_cell.length_c   1.000
_cell.angle_alpha   90.00
_cell.angle_beta   90.00
_cell.angle_gamma   90.00
#
_symmetry.space_group_name_H-M   'P 1'
#
loop_
_entity.id
_entity.type
_entity.pdbx_description
1 polymer ?
#
loop_
_entity_poly.entity_id
_entity_poly.type
_entity_poly.pdbx_seq_one_letter_code
_entity_poly.pdbx_strand_id
1 'polypeptide(L)'
;MHTIMVIAAGLLLLGASTGVSRWMGFGDPASVRLLTLGFLAVWLAATVINLWFGVTRAGYTVAEETPINLVVFLVPTVAAILVWWLRT
;
A
#
# COMPACT_ATOMS: atom_id res chain seq x y z
N MET A 1 17.55 -3.27 -5.66
CA MET A 1 16.36 -3.76 -6.39
C MET A 1 15.17 -4.14 -5.47
N HIS A 2 15.32 -4.08 -4.14
CA HIS A 2 14.27 -4.41 -3.16
C HIS A 2 13.06 -3.44 -3.20
N THR A 3 13.30 -2.13 -3.22
CA THR A 3 12.25 -1.09 -3.17
C THR A 3 11.20 -1.21 -4.28
N ILE A 4 11.65 -1.50 -5.52
CA ILE A 4 10.75 -1.68 -6.67
C ILE A 4 9.86 -2.90 -6.47
N MET A 5 10.39 -4.00 -5.92
CA MET A 5 9.59 -5.21 -5.64
C MET A 5 8.54 -4.95 -4.56
N VAL A 6 8.89 -4.17 -3.52
CA VAL A 6 7.93 -3.79 -2.46
C VAL A 6 6.82 -2.91 -3.04
N ILE A 7 7.16 -1.90 -3.86
CA ILE A 7 6.15 -1.07 -4.54
C ILE A 7 5.25 -1.93 -5.43
N ALA A 8 5.82 -2.84 -6.21
CA ALA A 8 5.06 -3.76 -7.06
C ALA A 8 4.12 -4.67 -6.23
N ALA A 9 4.58 -5.18 -5.09
CA ALA A 9 3.74 -5.95 -4.16
C ALA A 9 2.57 -5.12 -3.61
N GLY A 10 2.79 -3.84 -3.31
CA GLY A 10 1.72 -2.92 -2.89
C GLY A 10 0.68 -2.67 -3.96
N LEU A 11 1.13 -2.47 -5.20
CA LEU A 11 0.22 -2.32 -6.35
C LEU A 11 -0.55 -3.62 -6.65
N LEU A 12 0.10 -4.78 -6.50
CA LEU A 12 -0.58 -6.08 -6.62
C LEU A 12 -1.62 -6.30 -5.53
N LEU A 13 -1.32 -5.93 -4.28
CA LEU A 13 -2.28 -5.98 -3.18
C LEU A 13 -3.47 -5.06 -3.42
N LEU A 14 -3.24 -3.87 -3.97
CA LEU A 14 -4.30 -2.95 -4.39
C LEU A 14 -5.14 -3.54 -5.54
N GLY A 15 -4.49 -4.14 -6.53
CA GLY A 15 -5.16 -4.83 -7.64
C GLY A 15 -6.02 -6.00 -7.15
N ALA A 16 -5.51 -6.81 -6.22
CA ALA A 16 -6.24 -7.92 -5.63
C ALA A 16 -7.47 -7.44 -4.83
N SER A 17 -7.29 -6.45 -3.95
CA SER A 17 -8.39 -5.89 -3.15
C SER A 17 -9.50 -5.27 -4.02
N THR A 18 -9.12 -4.55 -5.09
CA THR A 18 -10.08 -3.96 -6.03
C THR A 18 -10.70 -4.98 -7.00
N GLY A 19 -10.01 -6.08 -7.30
CA GLY A 19 -10.52 -7.20 -8.09
C GLY A 19 -11.53 -8.04 -7.31
N VAL A 20 -11.22 -8.35 -6.05
CA VAL A 20 -12.15 -9.03 -5.12
C VAL A 20 -13.41 -8.20 -4.94
N SER A 21 -13.30 -6.87 -4.82
CA SER A 21 -14.47 -5.98 -4.73
C SER A 21 -15.40 -6.13 -5.94
N ARG A 22 -14.84 -6.19 -7.16
CA ARG A 22 -15.64 -6.36 -8.39
C ARG A 22 -16.28 -7.74 -8.46
N TRP A 23 -15.55 -8.78 -8.09
CA TRP A 23 -16.05 -10.16 -8.14
C TRP A 23 -17.18 -10.42 -7.14
N MET A 24 -17.10 -9.83 -5.95
CA MET A 24 -18.13 -9.96 -4.91
C MET A 24 -19.33 -9.01 -5.11
N GLY A 25 -19.34 -8.19 -6.17
CA GLY A 25 -20.41 -7.22 -6.41
C GLY A 25 -20.42 -6.02 -5.45
N PHE A 26 -19.32 -5.82 -4.69
CA PHE A 26 -19.13 -4.70 -3.78
C PHE A 26 -18.76 -3.44 -4.57
N GLY A 27 -19.79 -2.81 -5.14
CA GLY A 27 -19.71 -1.55 -5.87
C GLY A 27 -20.32 -0.36 -5.13
N ASP A 28 -20.98 -0.58 -3.99
CA ASP A 28 -21.57 0.52 -3.22
C ASP A 28 -20.47 1.37 -2.53
N PRO A 29 -20.73 2.66 -2.29
CA PRO A 29 -19.73 3.57 -1.72
C PRO A 29 -19.21 3.14 -0.34
N ALA A 30 -20.02 2.44 0.46
CA ALA A 30 -19.61 2.01 1.79
C ALA A 30 -18.62 0.85 1.73
N SER A 31 -18.86 -0.13 0.85
CA SER A 31 -17.94 -1.25 0.62
C SER A 31 -16.61 -0.80 0.00
N VAL A 32 -16.65 0.12 -0.97
CA VAL A 32 -15.43 0.70 -1.58
C VAL A 32 -14.59 1.42 -0.51
N ARG A 33 -15.25 2.19 0.37
CA ARG A 33 -14.59 2.86 1.49
C ARG A 33 -13.95 1.87 2.46
N LEU A 34 -14.68 0.84 2.88
CA LEU A 34 -14.19 -0.16 3.82
C LEU A 34 -12.95 -0.89 3.28
N LEU A 35 -12.99 -1.31 2.02
CA LEU A 35 -11.86 -1.99 1.37
C LEU A 35 -10.64 -1.08 1.19
N THR A 36 -10.86 0.19 0.84
CA THR A 36 -9.78 1.17 0.72
C THR A 36 -9.10 1.40 2.07
N LEU A 37 -9.88 1.57 3.14
CA LEU A 37 -9.35 1.72 4.51
C LEU A 37 -8.60 0.46 4.97
N GLY A 38 -9.13 -0.72 4.67
CA GLY A 38 -8.47 -2.00 4.95
C GLY A 38 -7.12 -2.13 4.23
N PHE A 39 -7.09 -1.81 2.94
CA PHE A 39 -5.85 -1.78 2.16
C PHE A 39 -4.83 -0.81 2.78
N LEU A 40 -5.24 0.43 3.09
CA LEU A 40 -4.35 1.44 3.67
C LEU A 40 -3.77 1.00 5.01
N ALA A 41 -4.57 0.36 5.87
CA ALA A 41 -4.10 -0.16 7.17
C ALA A 41 -3.06 -1.27 6.99
N VAL A 42 -3.32 -2.23 6.11
CA VAL A 42 -2.38 -3.33 5.81
C VAL A 42 -1.11 -2.79 5.16
N TRP A 43 -1.24 -1.86 4.23
CA TRP A 43 -0.11 -1.28 3.51
C TRP A 43 0.78 -0.44 4.44
N LEU A 44 0.19 0.35 5.33
CA LEU A 44 0.92 1.09 6.35
C LEU A 44 1.76 0.13 7.21
N ALA A 45 1.15 -0.93 7.73
CA ALA A 45 1.86 -1.94 8.53
C ALA A 45 3.03 -2.58 7.75
N ALA A 46 2.80 -2.93 6.47
CA ALA A 46 3.84 -3.47 5.61
C ALA A 46 5.02 -2.51 5.42
N THR A 47 4.75 -1.21 5.23
CA THR A 47 5.81 -0.19 5.09
C THR A 47 6.58 0.05 6.39
N VAL A 48 5.94 -0.03 7.56
CA VAL A 48 6.63 0.04 8.85
C VAL A 48 7.56 -1.16 9.03
N ILE A 49 7.11 -2.36 8.69
CA ILE A 49 7.93 -3.57 8.73
C ILE A 49 9.09 -3.49 7.75
N ASN A 50 8.86 -2.95 6.54
CA ASN A 50 9.91 -2.73 5.55
C ASN A 50 11.00 -1.77 6.07
N LEU A 51 10.61 -0.66 6.69
CA LEU A 51 11.53 0.28 7.34
C LEU A 51 12.34 -0.39 8.46
N TRP A 52 11.67 -1.16 9.33
CA TRP A 52 12.34 -1.90 10.40
C TRP A 52 13.43 -2.79 9.81
N PHE A 53 13.13 -3.58 8.78
CA PHE A 53 14.12 -4.47 8.18
C PHE A 53 15.28 -3.72 7.52
N GLY A 54 15.05 -2.58 6.88
CA GLY A 54 16.12 -1.72 6.37
C GLY A 54 17.09 -1.31 7.48
N VAL A 55 16.56 -0.91 8.63
CA VAL A 55 17.38 -0.48 9.76
C VAL A 55 18.11 -1.64 10.44
N THR A 56 17.40 -2.72 10.79
CA THR A 56 17.99 -3.78 11.62
C THR A 56 18.79 -4.82 10.86
N ARG A 57 18.48 -5.07 9.58
CA ARG A 57 19.15 -6.09 8.78
C ARG A 57 20.14 -5.52 7.78
N ALA A 58 19.86 -4.36 7.18
CA ALA A 58 20.79 -3.73 6.24
C ALA A 58 21.76 -2.76 6.93
N GLY A 59 21.51 -2.39 8.19
CA GLY A 59 22.41 -1.56 8.99
C GLY A 59 22.35 -0.07 8.66
N TYR A 60 21.35 0.37 7.88
CA TYR A 60 21.12 1.78 7.59
C TYR A 60 20.48 2.50 8.77
N THR A 61 20.67 3.81 8.84
CA THR A 61 19.99 4.65 9.82
C THR A 61 18.53 4.86 9.43
N VAL A 62 17.69 5.19 10.42
CA VAL A 62 16.29 5.57 10.18
C VAL A 62 16.21 6.74 9.19
N ALA A 63 17.11 7.71 9.28
CA ALA A 63 17.12 8.90 8.42
C ALA A 63 17.40 8.57 6.94
N GLU A 64 18.22 7.55 6.67
CA GLU A 64 18.53 7.09 5.30
C GLU A 64 17.37 6.30 4.70
N GLU A 65 16.70 5.47 5.51
CA GLU A 65 15.61 4.62 5.05
C GLU A 65 14.24 5.32 4.98
N THR A 66 14.03 6.37 5.79
CA THR A 66 12.74 7.09 5.85
C THR A 66 12.30 7.68 4.50
N PRO A 67 13.15 8.38 3.72
CA PRO A 67 12.77 8.91 2.41
C PRO A 67 12.36 7.79 1.43
N ILE A 68 13.08 6.67 1.46
CA ILE A 68 12.79 5.51 0.60
C ILE A 68 11.45 4.88 1.01
N ASN A 69 11.25 4.69 2.31
CA ASN A 69 10.02 4.12 2.83
C ASN A 69 8.81 5.04 2.59
N LEU A 70 9.00 6.35 2.59
CA LEU A 70 7.97 7.32 2.20
C LEU A 70 7.52 7.10 0.75
N VAL A 71 8.45 6.87 -0.18
CA VAL A 71 8.10 6.57 -1.58
C VAL A 71 7.34 5.23 -1.66
N VAL A 72 7.81 4.21 -0.94
CA VAL A 72 7.15 2.89 -0.87
C VAL A 72 5.73 2.99 -0.34
N PHE A 73 5.50 3.85 0.67
CA PHE A 73 4.18 4.09 1.24
C PHE A 73 3.30 4.91 0.30
N LEU A 74 3.81 6.04 -0.22
CA LEU A 74 3.02 7.01 -0.97
C LEU A 74 2.53 6.48 -2.30
N VAL A 75 3.34 5.73 -3.06
CA VAL A 75 2.95 5.30 -4.41
C VAL A 75 1.66 4.46 -4.40
N PRO A 76 1.55 3.38 -3.59
CA PRO A 76 0.32 2.58 -3.56
C PRO A 76 -0.82 3.28 -2.80
N THR A 77 -0.51 4.15 -1.83
CA THR A 77 -1.51 4.94 -1.11
C THR A 77 -2.21 5.93 -2.03
N VAL A 78 -1.46 6.67 -2.85
CA VAL A 78 -2.01 7.60 -3.86
C VAL A 78 -2.82 6.81 -4.89
N ALA A 79 -2.33 5.66 -5.36
CA ALA A 79 -3.08 4.81 -6.27
C ALA A 79 -4.43 4.35 -5.67
N ALA A 80 -4.45 3.96 -4.39
CA ALA A 80 -5.68 3.55 -3.70
C ALA A 80 -6.68 4.71 -3.58
N ILE A 81 -6.20 5.90 -3.23
CA ILE A 81 -7.01 7.11 -3.16
C ILE A 81 -7.59 7.44 -4.54
N LEU A 82 -6.77 7.42 -5.60
CA LEU A 82 -7.24 7.64 -6.97
C LEU A 82 -8.31 6.64 -7.41
N VAL A 83 -8.14 5.36 -7.09
CA VAL A 83 -9.16 4.33 -7.37
C VAL A 83 -10.45 4.62 -6.63
N TRP A 84 -10.38 5.07 -5.38
CA TRP A 84 -11.55 5.47 -4.61
C TRP A 84 -12.27 6.66 -5.26
N TRP A 85 -11.55 7.74 -5.59
CA TRP A 85 -12.10 8.91 -6.30
C TRP A 85 -12.77 8.57 -7.63
N LEU A 86 -12.20 7.62 -8.39
CA LEU A 86 -12.76 7.19 -9.67
C LEU A 86 -14.01 6.29 -9.53
N ARG A 87 -14.32 5.82 -8.32
CA ARG A 87 -15.44 4.91 -8.04
C ARG A 87 -16.53 5.51 -7.16
N THR A 88 -16.33 6.70 -6.60
CA THR A 88 -17.34 7.53 -5.93
C THR A 88 -18.02 8.47 -6.90
#